data_AF-A0A159Z1B3-F1
#
_entry.id   AF-A0A159Z1B3-F1
#
_cell.length_a   1.000
_cell.length_b   1.000
_cell.length_c   1.000
_cell.angle_alpha   90.00
_cell.angle_beta   90.00
_cell.angle_gamma   90.00
#
_symmetry.space_group_name_H-M   'P 1'
#
loop_
_entity.id
_entity.type
_entity.pdbx_description
1 polymer ?
#
loop_
_entity_poly.entity_id
_entity_poly.type
_entity_poly.pdbx_seq_one_letter_code
_entity_poly.pdbx_strand_id
1 'polypeptide(L)' 'MRDIYRIVVQPGEPYVSRAHGIGTIEHVILATGSARIGPEGNAVILRPGDYVSYPADTSHVFEATEADTLAIMMIENT' A
#
# COMPACT_ATOMS: atom_id res chain seq x y z
N MET A 1 9.10 -4.03 -15.04
CA MET A 1 8.62 -5.29 -14.43
C MET A 1 7.34 -5.00 -13.67
N ARG A 2 6.40 -5.96 -13.59
CA ARG A 2 5.18 -5.82 -12.79
C ARG A 2 5.00 -7.05 -11.92
N ASP A 3 4.99 -6.85 -10.61
CA ASP A 3 4.79 -7.91 -9.62
C ASP A 3 3.48 -7.66 -8.90
N ILE A 4 2.67 -8.70 -8.71
CA ILE A 4 1.35 -8.60 -8.08
C ILE A 4 1.32 -9.48 -6.84
N TYR A 5 0.90 -8.88 -5.74
CA TYR A 5 0.83 -9.51 -4.43
C TYR A 5 -0.60 -9.44 -3.89
N ARG A 6 -0.97 -10.50 -3.16
CA ARG A 6 -2.13 -10.50 -2.28
C ARG A 6 -1.62 -10.44 -0.85
N ILE A 7 -1.95 -9.36 -0.13
CA ILE A 7 -1.48 -9.14 1.24
C ILE A 7 -2.66 -9.11 2.20
N VAL A 8 -2.50 -9.81 3.34
CA VAL A 8 -3.44 -9.77 4.47
C VAL A 8 -2.68 -9.23 5.65
N VAL A 9 -3.20 -8.16 6.25
CA VAL A 9 -2.50 -7.41 7.29
C VAL A 9 -3.43 -7.21 8.48
N GLN A 10 -2.87 -7.36 9.68
CA GLN A 10 -3.56 -7.08 10.94
C GLN A 10 -3.18 -5.68 11.44
N PRO A 11 -4.04 -5.01 12.23
CA PRO A 11 -3.69 -3.79 12.92
C PRO A 11 -2.50 -3.96 13.85
N GLY A 12 -1.72 -2.89 13.99
CA GLY A 12 -0.50 -2.88 14.79
C GLY A 12 0.41 -1.74 14.35
N GLU A 13 1.70 -1.90 14.59
CA GLU A 13 2.70 -0.92 14.14
C GLU A 13 2.66 -0.76 12.62
N PRO A 14 2.62 0.48 12.09
CA PRO A 14 2.64 0.73 10.66
C PRO A 14 3.87 0.08 10.00
N TYR A 15 3.66 -0.59 8.88
CA TYR A 15 4.79 -1.03 8.05
C TYR A 15 5.30 0.17 7.26
N VAL A 16 6.50 0.64 7.61
CA VAL A 16 7.20 1.70 6.87
C VAL A 16 8.20 1.05 5.91
N SER A 17 7.89 1.13 4.63
CA SER A 17 8.74 0.64 3.56
C SER A 17 9.77 1.69 3.19
N ARG A 18 11.02 1.26 3.00
CA ARG A 18 12.06 2.13 2.41
C ARG A 18 11.72 2.39 0.95
N ALA A 19 12.26 3.47 0.41
CA ALA A 19 12.20 3.75 -1.03
C ALA A 19 12.66 2.54 -1.85
N HIS A 20 11.83 2.15 -2.83
CA HIS A 20 12.19 1.18 -3.86
C HIS A 20 13.10 1.83 -4.92
N GLY A 21 13.38 1.13 -6.02
CA GLY A 21 14.17 1.67 -7.13
C GLY A 21 13.53 2.92 -7.75
N ILE A 22 14.35 3.81 -8.31
CA ILE A 22 13.89 5.06 -8.95
C ILE A 22 12.81 4.77 -9.99
N GLY A 23 11.70 5.53 -9.95
CA GLY A 23 10.59 5.38 -10.88
C GLY A 23 9.62 4.24 -10.56
N THR A 24 9.77 3.57 -9.40
CA THR A 24 8.81 2.55 -8.95
C THR A 24 7.49 3.21 -8.55
N ILE A 25 6.38 2.67 -9.05
CA ILE A 25 5.01 3.02 -8.65
C ILE A 25 4.38 1.83 -7.95
N GLU A 26 3.72 2.09 -6.81
CA GLU A 26 2.84 1.11 -6.18
C GLU A 26 1.39 1.45 -6.47
N HIS A 27 0.63 0.41 -6.80
CA HIS A 27 -0.81 0.43 -7.02
C HIS A 27 -1.46 -0.48 -5.98
N VAL A 28 -2.42 0.04 -5.22
CA VAL A 28 -3.09 -0.74 -4.17
C VAL A 28 -4.60 -0.62 -4.30
N ILE A 29 -5.29 -1.76 -4.29
CA ILE A 29 -6.75 -1.86 -4.18
C ILE A 29 -7.08 -2.58 -2.89
N LEU A 30 -7.98 -2.01 -2.09
CA LEU A 30 -8.49 -2.68 -0.89
C LEU A 30 -9.66 -3.58 -1.22
N ALA A 31 -9.59 -4.84 -0.82
CA ALA A 31 -10.66 -5.82 -1.02
C ALA A 31 -11.54 -5.98 0.22
N THR A 32 -10.96 -5.93 1.43
CA THR A 32 -11.67 -5.98 2.72
C THR A 32 -10.94 -5.16 3.77
N GLY A 33 -11.62 -4.78 4.85
CA GLY A 33 -11.05 -4.01 5.95
C GLY A 33 -10.78 -2.54 5.58
N SER A 34 -9.78 -1.94 6.21
CA SER A 34 -9.40 -0.54 6.01
C SER A 34 -7.92 -0.35 6.30
N ALA A 35 -7.25 0.52 5.54
CA ALA A 35 -5.83 0.79 5.72
C ALA A 35 -5.43 2.23 5.41
N ARG A 36 -4.40 2.74 6.09
CA ARG A 36 -3.70 3.98 5.78
C ARG A 36 -2.50 3.70 4.90
N ILE A 37 -2.52 4.20 3.67
CA ILE A 37 -1.58 3.80 2.61
C ILE A 37 -1.08 5.03 1.83
N GLY A 38 0.22 5.05 1.53
CA GLY A 38 0.84 6.02 0.62
C GLY A 38 2.15 6.58 1.14
N PRO A 39 2.69 7.63 0.50
CA PRO A 39 3.94 8.28 0.93
C PRO A 39 3.84 8.80 2.36
N GLU A 40 4.94 8.77 3.10
CA GLU A 40 4.96 9.33 4.46
C GLU A 40 4.50 10.81 4.46
N GLY A 41 3.66 11.15 5.42
CA GLY A 41 3.03 12.48 5.53
C GLY A 41 1.86 12.74 4.57
N ASN A 42 1.65 11.92 3.54
CA ASN A 42 0.58 12.08 2.55
C ASN A 42 -0.28 10.82 2.35
N ALA A 43 -0.18 9.85 3.27
CA ALA A 43 -0.96 8.63 3.23
C ALA A 43 -2.46 8.89 3.41
N VAL A 44 -3.29 8.12 2.70
CA VAL A 44 -4.75 8.22 2.71
C VAL A 44 -5.38 6.98 3.31
N ILE A 45 -6.60 7.10 3.83
CA ILE A 45 -7.37 5.95 4.30
C ILE A 45 -8.14 5.37 3.13
N LEU A 46 -7.95 4.08 2.88
CA LEU A 46 -8.68 3.29 1.89
C LEU A 46 -9.66 2.35 2.57
N ARG A 47 -10.83 2.21 1.95
CA ARG A 47 -11.89 1.25 2.27
C ARG A 47 -12.04 0.21 1.15
N PRO A 48 -12.84 -0.84 1.33
CA PRO A 48 -13.03 -1.86 0.30
C PRO A 48 -13.56 -1.26 -1.00
N GLY A 49 -12.89 -1.58 -2.11
CA GLY A 49 -13.14 -1.02 -3.44
C GLY A 49 -12.32 0.22 -3.78
N ASP A 50 -11.73 0.90 -2.79
CA ASP A 50 -10.88 2.07 -3.04
C ASP A 50 -9.54 1.65 -3.65
N TYR A 51 -8.99 2.56 -4.46
CA TYR A 51 -7.73 2.41 -5.16
C TYR A 51 -6.84 3.63 -4.95
N VAL A 52 -5.53 3.39 -4.79
CA VAL A 52 -4.51 4.43 -4.82
C VAL A 52 -3.33 3.98 -5.69
N SER A 53 -2.66 4.94 -6.31
CA SER A 53 -1.31 4.76 -6.83
C SER A 53 -0.40 5.90 -6.40
N TYR A 54 0.84 5.59 -6.05
CA TYR A 54 1.80 6.57 -5.57
C TYR A 54 3.24 6.21 -5.95
N PRO A 55 4.15 7.22 -5.99
CA PRO A 55 5.57 6.97 -6.13
C PRO A 55 6.07 6.17 -4.93
N ALA A 56 6.63 5.00 -5.20
CA ALA A 56 7.19 4.10 -4.20
C ALA A 56 8.72 4.10 -4.22
N ASP A 57 9.32 4.96 -5.04
CA ASP A 57 10.73 5.38 -4.96
C ASP A 57 11.01 6.43 -3.87
N THR A 58 10.02 6.68 -3.01
CA THR A 58 10.13 7.39 -1.73
C THR A 58 9.64 6.50 -0.59
N SER A 59 9.97 6.85 0.65
CA SER A 59 9.45 6.16 1.83
C SER A 59 7.93 6.24 1.90
N HIS A 60 7.29 5.12 2.21
CA HIS A 60 5.83 4.98 2.20
C HIS A 60 5.37 4.00 3.29
N VAL A 61 4.10 4.11 3.66
CA VAL A 61 3.49 3.38 4.76
C VAL A 61 2.34 2.52 4.28
N PHE A 62 2.21 1.35 4.91
CA PHE A 62 1.00 0.54 4.90
C PHE A 62 0.63 0.21 6.34
N GLU A 63 -0.53 0.67 6.79
CA GLU A 63 -1.04 0.42 8.13
C GLU A 63 -2.47 -0.10 8.04
N ALA A 64 -2.72 -1.34 8.42
CA ALA A 64 -4.08 -1.83 8.57
C ALA A 64 -4.74 -1.15 9.78
N THR A 65 -5.91 -0.56 9.58
CA THR A 65 -6.72 0.03 10.66
C THR A 65 -7.82 -0.91 11.13
N GLU A 66 -8.09 -1.99 10.39
CA GLU A 66 -9.02 -3.05 10.74
C GLU A 66 -8.38 -4.44 10.59
N ALA A 67 -8.84 -5.40 11.40
CA ALA A 67 -8.42 -6.80 11.33
C ALA A 67 -8.71 -7.40 9.95
N ASP A 68 -7.87 -8.35 9.54
CA ASP A 68 -8.03 -9.09 8.28
C ASP A 68 -8.17 -8.17 7.05
N THR A 69 -7.45 -7.03 7.06
CA THR A 69 -7.43 -6.11 5.92
C THR A 69 -6.70 -6.77 4.74
N LEU A 70 -7.42 -6.94 3.63
CA LEU A 70 -6.93 -7.58 2.41
C LEU A 70 -6.72 -6.53 1.34
N ALA A 71 -5.51 -6.47 0.79
CA ALA A 71 -5.20 -5.65 -0.37
C ALA A 71 -4.62 -6.49 -1.51
N ILE A 72 -4.91 -6.04 -2.73
CA ILE A 72 -4.19 -6.44 -3.94
C ILE A 72 -3.23 -5.30 -4.26
N MET A 73 -1.94 -5.61 -4.27
CA MET A 73 -0.87 -4.64 -4.53
C MET A 73 -0.13 -5.02 -5.80
N MET A 74 0.15 -4.04 -6.65
CA MET A 74 1.03 -4.18 -7.79
C MET A 74 2.19 -3.21 -7.66
N ILE A 75 3.41 -3.72 -7.84
CA ILE A 75 4.61 -2.90 -7.97
C ILE A 75 4.93 -2.82 -9.46
N GLU A 76 4.95 -1.61 -10.01
CA GLU A 76 5.37 -1.31 -11.37
C GLU A 76 6.71 -0.59 -11.36
N ASN A 77 7.69 -1.11 -12.09
CA ASN A 77 8.95 -0.41 -12.35
C ASN A 77 9.15 -0.33 -13.88
N THR A 78 9.28 0.88 -14.41
CA THR A 78 9.42 1.14 -15.85
C THR A 78 10.87 1.11 -16.29
#